data_AF-A0A2S8G5M7-F1
#
_entry.id   AF-A0A2S8G5M7-F1
#
_cell.length_a   1.000
_cell.length_b   1.000
_cell.length_c   1.000
_cell.angle_alpha   90.00
_cell.angle_beta   90.00
_cell.angle_gamma   90.00
#
_symmetry.space_group_name_H-M   'P 1'
#
loop_
_entity.id
_entity.type
_entity.pdbx_description
1 polymer ?
#
loop_
_entity_poly.entity_id
_entity_poly.type
_entity_poly.pdbx_seq_one_letter_code
_entity_poly.pdbx_strand_id
1 'polypeptide(L)'
;MTEEINVLALVKGEERYVFLFSDQRRAEALRTLGRYASNPELSFTWYDAAVLSQKIRAQVVDQEAVPHNDPAVKPRFAFPANGPIDIGSLDSDHLDFDEFS
;
A
#
# COMPACT_ATOMS: atom_id res chain seq x y z
N MET A 1 5.68 26.29 3.38
CA MET A 1 5.07 24.96 3.17
C MET A 1 6.07 24.16 2.36
N THR A 2 6.64 23.11 2.94
CA THR A 2 7.61 22.24 2.26
C THR A 2 6.83 21.19 1.49
N GLU A 3 6.92 21.19 0.15
CA GLU A 3 6.37 20.11 -0.65
C GLU A 3 7.21 18.85 -0.42
N GLU A 4 6.57 17.78 0.04
CA GLU A 4 7.20 16.48 0.16
C GLU A 4 7.22 15.81 -1.22
N ILE A 5 8.44 15.68 -1.77
CA ILE A 5 8.68 15.05 -3.05
C ILE A 5 9.04 13.59 -2.83
N ASN A 6 8.25 12.71 -3.43
CA ASN A 6 8.49 11.28 -3.48
C ASN A 6 9.22 10.92 -4.78
N VAL A 7 10.14 9.96 -4.68
CA VAL A 7 10.93 9.48 -5.82
C VAL A 7 10.82 7.96 -5.92
N LEU A 8 10.56 7.47 -7.13
CA LEU A 8 10.58 6.06 -7.48
C LEU A 8 11.58 5.83 -8.60
N ALA A 9 12.46 4.84 -8.41
CA ALA A 9 13.44 4.44 -9.42
C ALA A 9 13.20 2.98 -9.83
N LEU A 10 13.18 2.73 -11.13
CA LEU A 10 13.13 1.40 -11.74
C LEU A 10 14.32 1.26 -12.68
N VAL A 11 15.09 0.19 -12.52
CA VAL A 11 16.23 -0.14 -13.39
C VAL A 11 15.88 -1.40 -14.17
N LYS A 12 15.98 -1.33 -15.49
CA LYS A 12 15.68 -2.44 -16.39
C LYS A 12 16.75 -2.53 -17.47
N GLY A 13 17.71 -3.43 -17.25
CA GLY A 13 18.90 -3.52 -18.10
C GLY A 13 19.69 -2.21 -18.06
N GLU A 14 19.88 -1.59 -19.23
CA GLU A 14 20.57 -0.31 -19.37
C GLU A 14 19.65 0.91 -19.16
N GLU A 15 18.33 0.71 -19.14
CA GLU A 15 17.36 1.79 -18.99
C GLU A 15 17.02 2.05 -17.51
N ARG A 16 16.91 3.33 -17.16
CA ARG A 16 16.65 3.80 -15.79
C ARG A 16 15.50 4.79 -15.83
N TYR A 17 14.42 4.42 -15.17
CA TYR A 17 13.21 5.23 -15.08
C TYR A 17 13.12 5.82 -13.68
N VAL A 18 13.12 7.16 -13.59
CA VAL A 18 12.98 7.89 -12.33
C VAL A 18 11.71 8.73 -12.39
N PHE A 19 10.78 8.46 -11.48
CA PHE A 19 9.52 9.19 -11.36
C PHE A 19 9.56 10.01 -10.07
N LEU A 20 9.42 11.33 -10.23
CA LEU A 20 9.30 12.27 -9.12
C LEU A 20 7.86 12.76 -9.07
N PHE A 21 7.26 12.73 -7.89
CA PHE A 21 5.90 13.20 -7.68
C PHE A 21 5.71 13.74 -6.28
N SER A 22 4.89 14.79 -6.16
CA SER A 22 4.41 15.27 -4.86
C SER A 22 3.14 14.51 -4.47
N ASP A 23 2.86 14.41 -3.17
CA ASP A 23 1.66 13.73 -2.67
C ASP A 23 0.35 14.31 -3.28
N GLN A 24 0.30 15.63 -3.48
CA GLN A 24 -0.85 16.30 -4.12
C GLN A 24 -1.07 15.91 -5.59
N ARG A 25 -0.04 15.39 -6.28
CA ARG A 25 -0.07 15.10 -7.73
C ARG A 25 0.07 13.61 -8.06
N ARG A 26 -0.23 12.73 -7.09
CA ARG A 26 -0.22 11.26 -7.26
C ARG A 26 -1.04 10.78 -8.46
N ALA A 27 -2.23 11.34 -8.67
CA ALA A 27 -3.10 10.96 -9.78
C ALA A 27 -2.45 11.23 -11.15
N GLU A 28 -1.65 12.29 -11.26
CA GLU A 28 -0.89 12.61 -12.47
C GLU A 28 0.27 11.63 -12.66
N ALA A 29 0.97 11.27 -11.58
CA ALA A 29 2.03 10.25 -11.62
C ALA A 29 1.49 8.89 -12.12
N LEU A 30 0.34 8.44 -11.61
CA LEU A 30 -0.31 7.19 -12.06
C LEU A 30 -0.68 7.24 -13.55
N ARG A 31 -1.17 8.37 -14.05
CA ARG A 31 -1.47 8.56 -15.47
C ARG A 31 -0.21 8.50 -16.33
N THR A 32 0.89 9.09 -15.86
CA THR A 32 2.19 9.04 -16.55
C THR A 32 2.73 7.62 -16.62
N LEU A 33 2.63 6.83 -15.54
CA LEU A 33 3.00 5.41 -15.57
C LEU A 33 2.21 4.64 -16.64
N GLY A 34 0.90 4.87 -16.74
CA GLY A 34 0.06 4.25 -17.78
C GLY A 34 0.48 4.64 -19.20
N ARG A 35 0.84 5.90 -19.43
CA ARG A 35 1.35 6.37 -20.74
C ARG A 35 2.68 5.70 -21.10
N TYR A 36 3.59 5.57 -20.14
CA TYR A 36 4.89 4.94 -20.37
C TYR A 36 4.72 3.45 -20.69
N ALA A 37 3.80 2.76 -19.99
CA ALA A 37 3.49 1.36 -20.27
C ALA A 37 2.83 1.12 -21.63
N SER A 38 2.15 2.13 -22.17
CA SER A 38 1.57 2.08 -23.51
C SER A 38 2.56 2.38 -24.64
N ASN A 39 3.77 2.87 -24.31
CA ASN A 39 4.78 3.18 -25.31
C ASN A 39 5.69 1.96 -25.58
N PRO A 40 5.58 1.31 -26.76
CA PRO A 40 6.40 0.14 -27.08
C PRO A 40 7.89 0.46 -27.33
N GLU A 41 8.27 1.73 -27.47
CA GLU A 41 9.67 2.14 -27.62
C GLU A 41 10.44 2.14 -26.29
N LEU A 42 9.73 2.05 -25.16
CA LEU A 42 10.32 1.96 -23.83
C LEU A 42 10.31 0.49 -23.39
N SER A 43 11.34 0.03 -22.69
CA SER A 43 11.25 -1.28 -22.01
C SER A 43 10.29 -1.24 -20.82
N PHE A 44 9.52 -0.19 -20.62
CA PHE A 44 8.59 -0.03 -19.51
C PHE A 44 7.24 -0.69 -19.81
N THR A 45 6.85 -1.70 -19.04
CA THR A 45 5.65 -2.51 -19.30
C THR A 45 4.46 -2.15 -18.39
N TRP A 46 3.26 -2.61 -18.76
CA TRP A 46 2.07 -2.51 -17.89
C TRP A 46 2.26 -3.18 -16.52
N TYR A 47 3.10 -4.22 -16.45
CA TYR A 47 3.47 -4.84 -15.18
C TYR A 47 4.30 -3.89 -14.31
N ASP A 48 5.30 -3.24 -14.89
CA ASP A 48 6.14 -2.25 -14.20
C ASP A 48 5.28 -1.08 -13.66
N ALA A 49 4.32 -0.60 -14.47
CA ALA A 49 3.36 0.42 -14.06
C ALA A 49 2.50 -0.01 -12.87
N ALA A 50 2.01 -1.26 -12.86
CA ALA A 50 1.18 -1.78 -11.78
C ALA A 50 1.97 -1.88 -10.47
N VAL A 51 3.20 -2.40 -10.52
CA VAL A 51 4.09 -2.51 -9.36
C VAL A 51 4.44 -1.13 -8.79
N LEU A 52 4.79 -0.17 -9.65
CA LEU A 52 5.07 1.20 -9.23
C LEU A 52 3.82 1.89 -8.68
N SER A 53 2.64 1.67 -9.30
CA SER A 53 1.37 2.22 -8.82
C SER A 53 1.01 1.74 -7.42
N GLN A 54 1.31 0.48 -7.09
CA GLN A 54 1.11 -0.06 -5.76
C GLN A 54 2.05 0.61 -4.75
N LYS A 55 3.32 0.86 -5.12
CA LYS A 55 4.28 1.58 -4.26
C LYS A 55 3.83 3.01 -3.98
N ILE A 56 3.35 3.75 -4.99
CA ILE A 56 2.80 5.11 -4.82
C ILE A 56 1.65 5.11 -3.79
N ARG A 57 0.79 4.08 -3.82
CA ARG A 57 -0.34 3.96 -2.89
C ARG A 57 0.10 3.57 -1.48
N ALA A 58 1.13 2.73 -1.35
CA ALA A 58 1.63 2.27 -0.05
C ALA A 58 2.36 3.38 0.73
N GLN A 59 3.09 4.28 0.05
CA GLN A 59 3.82 5.38 0.71
C GLN A 59 2.92 6.33 1.53
N VAL A 60 1.63 6.36 1.23
CA VAL A 60 0.62 7.14 1.96
C VAL A 60 0.40 6.61 3.37
N VAL A 61 0.46 5.29 3.54
CA VAL A 61 0.13 4.63 4.80
C VAL A 61 1.25 4.82 5.83
N ASP A 62 2.50 4.92 5.37
CA ASP A 62 3.67 5.10 6.25
C ASP A 62 3.89 6.57 6.67
N GLN A 63 3.47 7.55 5.85
CA GLN A 63 3.67 8.98 6.14
C GLN A 63 2.67 9.53 7.17
N GLU A 64 1.47 8.94 7.29
CA GLU A 64 0.45 9.35 8.28
C GLU A 64 0.74 8.80 9.70
N ALA A 65 1.72 7.90 9.86
CA ALA A 65 1.96 7.13 11.10
C ALA A 65 3.14 7.63 11.96
N VAL A 66 3.65 8.84 11.73
CA VAL A 66 4.69 9.44 12.58
C VAL A 66 4.18 10.73 13.24
N PRO A 67 3.69 10.69 14.50
CA PRO A 67 3.45 11.92 15.24
C PRO A 67 4.80 12.58 15.54
N HIS A 68 4.89 13.86 15.17
CA HIS A 68 6.01 14.73 15.43
C HIS A 68 6.15 14.94 16.96
N ASN A 69 7.22 14.37 17.54
CA ASN A 69 7.84 14.71 18.82
C ASN A 69 6.96 14.70 20.11
N ASP A 70 6.90 13.54 20.78
CA ASP A 70 6.54 13.43 22.20
C ASP A 70 7.37 12.28 22.85
N PRO A 71 8.16 12.48 23.92
CA PRO A 71 9.02 11.44 24.49
C PRO A 71 8.26 10.52 25.46
N ALA A 72 7.13 9.96 25.02
CA ALA A 72 6.33 9.04 25.84
C ALA A 72 5.55 8.01 25.03
N VAL A 73 6.22 7.29 24.12
CA VAL A 73 5.59 6.09 23.51
C VAL A 73 5.66 4.93 24.49
N LYS A 74 4.64 4.81 25.35
CA LYS A 74 4.33 3.53 26.01
C LYS A 74 3.75 2.59 24.95
N PRO A 75 4.27 1.36 24.78
CA PRO A 75 3.81 0.45 23.73
C PRO A 75 2.35 0.05 23.98
N ARG A 76 1.48 0.27 22.98
CA ARG A 76 0.04 -0.09 23.05
C ARG A 76 -0.22 -1.52 22.57
N PHE A 77 0.60 -2.49 22.99
CA PHE A 77 0.04 -3.82 23.25
C PHE A 77 -0.67 -3.71 24.59
N ALA A 78 -1.95 -3.30 24.55
CA ALA A 78 -2.82 -3.33 25.71
C ALA A 78 -3.46 -4.71 25.80
N PHE A 79 -3.09 -5.48 26.82
CA PHE A 79 -3.87 -6.64 27.22
C PHE A 79 -5.28 -6.16 27.63
N PRO A 80 -6.37 -6.81 27.16
CA PRO A 80 -7.69 -6.48 27.64
C PRO A 80 -7.79 -6.86 29.13
N ALA A 81 -7.73 -5.85 30.00
CA ALA A 81 -8.10 -6.01 31.40
C ALA A 81 -9.64 -5.98 31.49
N ASN A 82 -10.24 -7.18 31.48
CA ASN A 82 -11.44 -7.61 32.22
C ASN A 82 -12.43 -8.43 31.38
N GLY A 83 -12.40 -9.75 31.59
CA GLY A 83 -13.41 -10.71 31.19
C GLY A 83 -12.77 -12.07 30.86
N PRO A 84 -13.21 -13.21 31.45
CA PRO A 84 -12.77 -14.52 30.98
C PRO A 84 -13.15 -14.66 29.51
N ILE A 85 -12.20 -15.15 28.70
CA ILE A 85 -12.42 -15.45 27.29
C ILE A 85 -13.28 -16.72 27.26
N ASP A 86 -14.58 -16.59 27.02
CA ASP A 86 -15.47 -17.73 26.76
C ASP A 86 -15.22 -18.27 25.34
N ILE A 87 -14.24 -19.18 25.23
CA ILE A 87 -13.98 -20.00 24.02
C ILE A 87 -14.99 -21.17 24.01
N GLY A 88 -16.28 -20.88 24.20
CA GLY A 88 -17.33 -21.88 24.41
C GLY A 88 -18.54 -21.77 23.48
N SER A 89 -18.58 -20.80 22.57
CA SER A 89 -19.74 -20.60 21.68
C SER A 89 -19.30 -20.41 20.22
N LEU A 90 -18.48 -21.34 19.72
CA LEU A 90 -18.50 -21.66 18.30
C LEU A 90 -19.66 -22.63 18.07
N ASP A 91 -20.81 -22.07 17.71
CA ASP A 91 -21.94 -22.82 17.17
C ASP A 91 -21.46 -23.55 15.89
N SER A 92 -21.06 -24.81 16.07
CA SER A 92 -20.55 -25.68 15.02
C SER A 92 -21.70 -26.49 14.40
N ASP A 93 -22.83 -25.85 14.11
CA ASP A 93 -24.04 -26.60 13.73
C ASP A 93 -24.86 -26.03 12.57
N HIS A 94 -24.29 -25.23 11.68
CA HIS A 94 -25.00 -24.99 10.41
C HIS A 94 -24.11 -24.63 9.22
N LEU A 95 -23.54 -25.66 8.61
CA LEU A 95 -23.18 -25.64 7.19
C LEU A 95 -23.89 -26.82 6.53
N ASP A 96 -25.16 -26.63 6.15
CA ASP A 96 -25.85 -27.53 5.23
C ASP A 96 -25.23 -27.38 3.84
N PHE A 97 -24.31 -28.31 3.53
CA PHE A 97 -23.73 -28.52 2.22
C PHE A 97 -24.32 -29.80 1.61
N ASP A 98 -25.62 -29.77 1.30
CA ASP A 98 -26.27 -30.89 0.60
C ASP A 98 -27.46 -30.43 -0.28
N GLU A 99 -27.20 -29.46 -1.16
CA GLU A 99 -28.09 -29.16 -2.30
C GLU A 99 -27.28 -29.06 -3.60
N PHE A 100 -26.54 -30.12 -3.90
CA PHE A 100 -26.11 -30.45 -5.25
C PHE A 100 -26.42 -31.92 -5.53
N SER A 101 -27.71 -32.21 -5.78
CA SER A 101 -28.12 -33.21 -6.76
C SER A 101 -29.57 -33.04 -7.20
#